data_AF-A0A3N1NZC9-F1
#
_entry.id   AF-A0A3N1NZC9-F1
#
_cell.length_a   1.000
_cell.length_b   1.000
_cell.length_c   1.000
_cell.angle_alpha   90.00
_cell.angle_beta   90.00
_cell.angle_gamma   90.00
#
_symmetry.space_group_name_H-M   'P 1'
#
loop_
_entity.id
_entity.type
_entity.pdbx_description
1 polymer ?
#
loop_
_entity_poly.entity_id
_entity_poly.type
_entity_poly.pdbx_seq_one_letter_code
_entity_poly.pdbx_strand_id
1 'polypeptide(L)'
;MEDLSSRCIRINPEYAPSVSYLSMIERGKRVPSVEMLEVIAEVFQKDAKWFLDNEPEQSSELTPDKGSRGGISGMALEPGFLFSNEILQIAIPEMLSQTGITGRQFAHLLIRAHQENLQNHFPNLERAAEDIGQKRLNLAVDDLLAMAKAQGLSIRWVKRPPKEVVDELGNSAKQLVTSFFEPPGTLYLNEVLRQYPTRLKYDLAVYIGHKVLHSTDTLQSVLAIGNTQPWEETPDSQPTSDLNAQDILQAWRDFESSFFAGALLCPKVPFRQLLDRNGYEIDVHTKAGVSPSVAMRRMTVVSPYPHWHYFDAYGPGKLKAVYRGNGIPLPWGNMRKVNDPCQHWAVFRRLSEAHASSQSSAQISILNVGDQPRIYCCESVNVIDPAGNNRVLCAGIDLLPALAAQGFAADAIAQELKASCVKNGGSTAIPNPIKKELRTVAKILNINWIERGIDTEARLICSRGAVCPRKPSCYAGCGEG
;
A
#
# COMPACT_ATOMS: atom_id res chain seq x y z
N MET A 1 -17.16 -16.89 -29.78
CA MET A 1 -18.32 -16.36 -30.53
C MET A 1 -18.40 -16.94 -31.94
N GLU A 2 -17.34 -16.84 -32.74
CA GLU A 2 -17.27 -17.51 -34.06
C GLU A 2 -17.44 -19.03 -33.98
N ASP A 3 -16.74 -19.69 -33.05
CA ASP A 3 -16.86 -21.14 -32.82
C ASP A 3 -18.30 -21.55 -32.44
N LEU A 4 -18.94 -20.83 -31.52
CA LEU A 4 -20.33 -21.07 -31.11
C LEU A 4 -21.29 -20.93 -32.29
N SER A 5 -21.18 -19.85 -33.08
CA SER A 5 -22.00 -19.65 -34.28
C SER A 5 -21.82 -20.81 -35.28
N SER A 6 -20.58 -21.26 -35.51
CA SER A 6 -20.29 -22.38 -36.41
C SER A 6 -20.87 -23.72 -35.92
N ARG A 7 -20.90 -23.94 -34.60
CA ARG A 7 -21.50 -25.13 -33.98
C ARG A 7 -23.03 -25.09 -34.05
N CYS A 8 -23.64 -23.94 -33.83
CA CYS A 8 -25.09 -23.76 -34.00
C CYS A 8 -25.53 -24.02 -35.45
N ILE A 9 -24.76 -23.57 -36.45
CA ILE A 9 -25.05 -23.82 -37.87
C ILE A 9 -25.09 -25.32 -38.19
N ARG A 10 -24.25 -26.14 -37.52
CA ARG A 10 -24.22 -27.60 -37.71
C ARG A 10 -25.43 -28.31 -37.12
N ILE A 11 -26.07 -27.71 -36.11
CA ILE A 11 -27.24 -28.26 -35.43
C ILE A 11 -28.50 -27.84 -36.19
N ASN A 12 -28.71 -26.54 -36.36
CA ASN A 12 -29.83 -26.01 -37.11
C ASN A 12 -29.45 -24.69 -37.81
N PRO A 13 -29.23 -24.71 -39.13
CA PRO A 13 -28.79 -23.53 -39.87
C PRO A 13 -29.84 -22.42 -39.97
N GLU A 14 -31.13 -22.73 -39.80
CA GLU A 14 -32.21 -21.75 -39.90
C GLU A 14 -32.28 -20.85 -38.66
N TYR A 15 -32.02 -21.42 -37.48
CA TYR A 15 -32.07 -20.72 -36.20
C TYR A 15 -30.67 -20.43 -35.59
N ALA A 16 -29.60 -20.70 -36.34
CA ALA A 16 -28.25 -20.43 -35.89
C ALA A 16 -27.97 -18.92 -35.82
N PRO A 17 -27.52 -18.39 -34.67
CA PRO A 17 -27.21 -16.97 -34.54
C PRO A 17 -25.90 -16.64 -35.26
N SER A 18 -25.87 -15.50 -35.95
CA SER A 18 -24.63 -14.94 -36.46
C SER A 18 -23.74 -14.41 -35.32
N VAL A 19 -22.45 -14.25 -35.60
CA VAL A 19 -21.49 -13.68 -34.62
C VAL A 19 -21.91 -12.29 -34.16
N SER A 20 -22.44 -11.46 -35.07
CA SER A 20 -22.97 -10.14 -34.74
C SER A 20 -24.23 -10.21 -33.86
N TYR A 21 -25.09 -11.20 -34.09
CA TYR A 21 -26.28 -11.42 -33.27
C TYR A 21 -25.93 -11.89 -31.86
N LEU A 22 -25.00 -12.84 -31.71
CA LEU A 22 -24.48 -13.28 -30.41
C LEU A 22 -23.90 -12.11 -29.60
N SER A 23 -23.18 -11.19 -30.26
CA SER A 23 -22.63 -9.99 -29.59
C SER A 23 -23.72 -9.03 -29.09
N MET A 24 -24.86 -8.96 -29.79
CA MET A 24 -26.00 -8.16 -29.34
C MET A 24 -26.74 -8.80 -28.17
N ILE A 25 -26.80 -10.14 -28.11
CA ILE A 25 -27.34 -10.87 -26.95
C ILE A 25 -26.43 -10.65 -25.72
N GLU A 26 -25.11 -10.84 -25.87
CA GLU A 26 -24.12 -10.65 -24.78
C GLU A 26 -24.18 -9.24 -24.17
N ARG A 27 -24.44 -8.22 -24.99
CA ARG A 27 -24.57 -6.82 -24.56
C ARG A 27 -25.99 -6.45 -24.08
N GLY A 28 -26.90 -7.42 -23.96
CA GLY A 28 -28.27 -7.20 -23.52
C GLY A 28 -29.14 -6.38 -24.49
N LYS A 29 -28.73 -6.24 -25.75
CA LYS A 29 -29.42 -5.41 -26.76
C LYS A 29 -30.50 -6.17 -27.54
N ARG A 30 -30.51 -7.50 -27.51
CA ARG A 30 -31.52 -8.35 -28.14
C ARG A 30 -31.85 -9.55 -27.26
N VAL A 31 -33.13 -9.89 -27.22
CA VAL A 31 -33.63 -11.12 -26.62
C VAL A 31 -33.67 -12.20 -27.72
N PRO A 32 -33.00 -13.35 -27.54
CA PRO A 32 -33.06 -14.44 -28.51
C PRO A 32 -34.47 -15.06 -28.58
N SER A 33 -34.85 -15.60 -29.74
CA SER A 33 -36.09 -16.39 -29.84
C SER A 33 -35.93 -17.73 -29.13
N VAL A 34 -37.05 -18.39 -28.83
CA VAL A 34 -37.05 -19.69 -28.12
C VAL A 34 -36.31 -20.75 -28.94
N GLU A 35 -36.55 -20.76 -30.25
CA GLU A 35 -35.93 -21.71 -31.19
C GLU A 35 -34.41 -21.49 -31.29
N MET A 36 -33.96 -20.24 -31.24
CA MET A 36 -32.54 -19.91 -31.22
C MET A 36 -31.88 -20.31 -29.89
N LEU A 37 -32.59 -20.12 -28.77
CA LEU A 37 -32.13 -20.53 -27.45
C LEU A 37 -31.99 -22.05 -27.36
N GLU A 38 -32.92 -22.82 -27.94
CA GLU A 38 -32.84 -24.28 -28.01
C GLU A 38 -31.59 -24.76 -28.73
N VAL A 39 -31.25 -24.14 -29.88
CA VAL A 39 -30.04 -24.46 -30.64
C VAL A 39 -28.77 -24.16 -29.82
N ILE A 40 -28.73 -23.03 -29.12
CA ILE A 40 -27.62 -22.69 -28.23
C ILE A 40 -27.55 -23.70 -27.08
N ALA A 41 -28.68 -24.02 -26.46
CA ALA A 41 -28.78 -24.94 -25.33
C ALA A 41 -28.29 -26.35 -25.70
N GLU A 42 -28.57 -26.80 -26.92
CA GLU A 42 -28.07 -28.07 -27.46
C GLU A 42 -26.53 -28.08 -27.60
N VAL A 43 -25.92 -26.98 -28.07
CA VAL A 43 -24.44 -26.85 -28.11
C VAL A 43 -23.83 -26.98 -26.71
N PHE A 44 -24.49 -26.40 -25.70
CA PHE A 44 -24.02 -26.40 -24.31
C PHE A 44 -24.47 -27.62 -23.50
N GLN A 45 -25.32 -28.48 -24.06
CA GLN A 45 -25.97 -29.60 -23.37
C GLN A 45 -26.67 -29.16 -22.07
N LYS A 46 -27.39 -28.04 -22.15
CA LYS A 46 -28.17 -27.45 -21.04
C LYS A 46 -29.64 -27.34 -21.45
N ASP A 47 -30.51 -27.14 -20.47
CA ASP A 47 -31.91 -26.80 -20.73
C ASP A 47 -32.02 -25.33 -21.18
N ALA A 48 -32.94 -24.99 -22.08
CA ALA A 48 -33.13 -23.61 -22.54
C ALA A 48 -33.47 -22.66 -21.38
N LYS A 49 -34.14 -23.15 -20.32
CA LYS A 49 -34.46 -22.38 -19.11
C LYS A 49 -33.22 -21.97 -18.32
N TRP A 50 -32.11 -22.71 -18.42
CA TRP A 50 -30.84 -22.33 -17.79
C TRP A 50 -30.35 -20.94 -18.23
N PHE A 51 -30.72 -20.51 -19.44
CA PHE A 51 -30.39 -19.19 -19.98
C PHE A 51 -31.44 -18.11 -19.65
N LEU A 52 -32.59 -18.50 -19.11
CA LEU A 52 -33.73 -17.62 -18.81
C LEU A 52 -33.90 -17.37 -17.30
N ASP A 53 -33.29 -18.18 -16.45
CA ASP A 53 -33.30 -18.00 -15.00
C ASP A 53 -32.47 -16.76 -14.61
N ASN A 54 -33.19 -15.65 -14.41
CA ASN A 54 -32.67 -14.37 -13.89
C ASN A 54 -32.57 -14.32 -12.35
N GLU A 55 -32.80 -15.44 -11.66
CA GLU A 55 -32.51 -15.53 -10.24
C GLU A 55 -31.07 -16.03 -10.10
N PRO A 56 -30.08 -15.16 -9.77
CA PRO A 56 -28.84 -15.69 -9.28
C PRO A 56 -29.19 -16.49 -8.02
N GLU A 57 -29.02 -17.81 -8.07
CA GLU A 57 -28.87 -18.59 -6.85
C GLU A 57 -27.94 -17.78 -5.95
N GLN A 58 -28.35 -17.54 -4.70
CA GLN A 58 -27.61 -16.84 -3.65
C GLN A 58 -26.30 -17.57 -3.34
N SER A 59 -25.42 -17.60 -4.32
CA SER A 59 -24.08 -18.10 -4.29
C SER A 59 -23.25 -16.92 -3.82
N SER A 60 -22.64 -17.15 -2.68
CA SER A 60 -21.57 -16.39 -2.04
C SER A 60 -20.32 -16.18 -2.91
N GLU A 61 -20.45 -16.16 -4.25
CA GLU A 61 -19.37 -16.18 -5.23
C GLU A 61 -19.30 -14.92 -6.12
N LEU A 62 -20.19 -13.94 -5.93
CA LEU A 62 -20.18 -12.71 -6.75
C LEU A 62 -19.06 -11.72 -6.39
N THR A 63 -18.47 -11.81 -5.20
CA THR A 63 -17.31 -10.98 -4.84
C THR A 63 -16.06 -11.49 -5.55
N PRO A 64 -15.33 -10.67 -6.32
CA PRO A 64 -14.09 -11.11 -6.95
C PRO A 64 -13.11 -11.60 -5.88
N ASP A 65 -12.76 -12.90 -5.93
CA ASP A 65 -11.72 -13.46 -5.08
C ASP A 65 -10.40 -12.78 -5.45
N LYS A 66 -9.89 -11.95 -4.54
CA LYS A 66 -8.59 -11.29 -4.70
C LYS A 66 -7.43 -12.28 -4.58
N GLY A 67 -7.70 -13.53 -4.22
CA GLY A 67 -6.68 -14.55 -3.99
C GLY A 67 -5.65 -14.04 -2.98
N SER A 68 -4.37 -14.20 -3.30
CA SER A 68 -3.25 -13.73 -2.46
C SER A 68 -2.90 -12.24 -2.64
N ARG A 69 -3.67 -11.49 -3.46
CA ARG A 69 -3.45 -10.06 -3.72
C ARG A 69 -4.17 -9.24 -2.66
N GLY A 70 -3.42 -8.45 -1.91
CA GLY A 70 -3.93 -7.72 -0.75
C GLY A 70 -5.04 -6.69 -1.02
N GLY A 71 -5.75 -6.31 0.04
CA GLY A 71 -6.67 -5.16 0.06
C GLY A 71 -8.03 -5.49 0.72
N ILE A 72 -8.89 -4.47 0.86
CA ILE A 72 -10.32 -4.69 1.19
C ILE A 72 -10.98 -5.55 0.10
N SER A 73 -11.88 -6.46 0.47
CA SER A 73 -12.62 -7.27 -0.52
C SER A 73 -13.28 -6.35 -1.55
N GLY A 74 -13.17 -6.72 -2.82
CA GLY A 74 -13.84 -5.98 -3.89
C GLY A 74 -15.36 -6.16 -3.78
N MET A 75 -16.10 -5.30 -4.45
CA MET A 75 -17.54 -5.49 -4.67
C MET A 75 -17.76 -5.96 -6.11
N ALA A 76 -18.72 -6.86 -6.30
CA ALA A 76 -19.22 -7.19 -7.63
C ALA A 76 -19.80 -5.93 -8.29
N LEU A 77 -19.34 -5.59 -9.48
CA LEU A 77 -19.85 -4.40 -10.19
C LEU A 77 -21.11 -4.78 -10.99
N GLU A 78 -22.20 -5.10 -10.28
CA GLU A 78 -23.48 -5.48 -10.89
C GLU A 78 -24.65 -4.60 -10.39
N PRO A 79 -25.57 -4.18 -11.27
CA PRO A 79 -25.56 -4.37 -12.73
C PRO A 79 -24.43 -3.60 -13.43
N GLY A 80 -23.68 -4.25 -14.32
CA GLY A 80 -22.47 -3.68 -14.95
C GLY A 80 -22.66 -2.32 -15.66
N PHE A 81 -23.87 -2.01 -16.14
CA PHE A 81 -24.14 -0.72 -16.79
C PHE A 81 -24.00 0.48 -15.84
N LEU A 82 -24.27 0.32 -14.53
CA LEU A 82 -24.09 1.38 -13.52
C LEU A 82 -22.62 1.75 -13.29
N PHE A 83 -21.71 0.84 -13.65
CA PHE A 83 -20.26 1.02 -13.51
C PHE A 83 -19.59 1.36 -14.85
N SER A 84 -20.38 1.84 -15.82
CA SER A 84 -19.84 2.38 -17.07
C SER A 84 -18.96 3.61 -16.80
N ASN A 85 -17.95 3.81 -17.66
CA ASN A 85 -17.03 4.96 -17.54
C ASN A 85 -17.79 6.29 -17.50
N GLU A 86 -18.88 6.43 -18.26
CA GLU A 86 -19.71 7.64 -18.31
C GLU A 86 -20.38 7.92 -16.95
N ILE A 87 -21.00 6.92 -16.34
CA ILE A 87 -21.65 7.08 -15.02
C ILE A 87 -20.62 7.34 -13.93
N LEU A 88 -19.50 6.60 -13.93
CA LEU A 88 -18.44 6.78 -12.93
C LEU A 88 -17.78 8.16 -13.00
N GLN A 89 -17.57 8.71 -14.20
CA GLN A 89 -17.03 10.05 -14.41
C GLN A 89 -17.92 11.15 -13.82
N ILE A 90 -19.24 10.92 -13.70
CA ILE A 90 -20.20 11.86 -13.12
C ILE A 90 -20.40 11.59 -11.62
N ALA A 91 -20.56 10.32 -11.24
CA ALA A 91 -20.88 9.93 -9.86
C ALA A 91 -19.69 10.09 -8.89
N ILE A 92 -18.45 9.89 -9.35
CA ILE A 92 -17.26 10.02 -8.48
C ILE A 92 -17.10 11.46 -7.97
N PRO A 93 -17.09 12.52 -8.83
CA PRO A 93 -17.07 13.91 -8.36
C PRO A 93 -18.15 14.23 -7.33
N GLU A 94 -19.38 13.81 -7.60
CA GLU A 94 -20.52 14.03 -6.70
C GLU A 94 -20.29 13.34 -5.34
N MET A 95 -19.87 12.07 -5.34
CA MET A 95 -19.56 11.33 -4.12
C MET A 95 -18.43 11.98 -3.32
N LEU A 96 -17.37 12.47 -3.97
CA LEU A 96 -16.26 13.14 -3.28
C LEU A 96 -16.70 14.46 -2.65
N SER A 97 -17.53 15.25 -3.37
CA SER A 97 -18.12 16.49 -2.86
C SER A 97 -18.98 16.23 -1.62
N GLN A 98 -19.88 15.23 -1.68
CA GLN A 98 -20.75 14.86 -0.56
C GLN A 98 -19.99 14.32 0.66
N THR A 99 -18.86 13.64 0.44
CA THR A 99 -18.04 13.06 1.51
C THR A 99 -16.95 14.02 2.03
N GLY A 100 -16.74 15.16 1.37
CA GLY A 100 -15.67 16.10 1.69
C GLY A 100 -14.26 15.53 1.47
N ILE A 101 -14.11 14.60 0.52
CA ILE A 101 -12.81 14.01 0.15
C ILE A 101 -12.23 14.82 -1.00
N THR A 102 -10.98 15.28 -0.88
CA THR A 102 -10.34 16.08 -1.94
C THR A 102 -9.89 15.21 -3.12
N GLY A 103 -9.77 15.80 -4.32
CA GLY A 103 -9.27 15.11 -5.51
C GLY A 103 -7.90 14.45 -5.31
N ARG A 104 -6.99 15.11 -4.56
CA ARG A 104 -5.69 14.51 -4.17
C ARG A 104 -5.86 13.31 -3.24
N GLN A 105 -6.68 13.41 -2.18
CA GLN A 105 -6.92 12.28 -1.27
C GLN A 105 -7.46 11.06 -2.03
N PHE A 106 -8.36 11.30 -2.98
CA PHE A 106 -8.87 10.27 -3.87
C PHE A 106 -7.78 9.71 -4.81
N ALA A 107 -6.94 10.55 -5.41
CA ALA A 107 -5.79 10.10 -6.20
C ALA A 107 -4.87 9.16 -5.42
N HIS A 108 -4.57 9.49 -4.15
CA HIS A 108 -3.78 8.63 -3.27
C HIS A 108 -4.47 7.31 -2.93
N LEU A 109 -5.81 7.26 -2.92
CA LEU A 109 -6.55 6.00 -2.79
C LEU A 109 -6.40 5.13 -4.05
N LEU A 110 -6.53 5.74 -5.24
CA LEU A 110 -6.32 5.06 -6.52
C LEU A 110 -4.90 4.52 -6.65
N ILE A 111 -3.89 5.33 -6.33
CA ILE A 111 -2.48 4.94 -6.33
C ILE A 111 -2.26 3.76 -5.40
N ARG A 112 -2.77 3.81 -4.16
CA ARG A 112 -2.64 2.70 -3.21
C ARG A 112 -3.28 1.42 -3.73
N ALA A 113 -4.51 1.50 -4.26
CA ALA A 113 -5.18 0.35 -4.85
C ALA A 113 -4.40 -0.23 -6.03
N HIS A 114 -3.82 0.64 -6.87
CA HIS A 114 -2.99 0.23 -8.00
C HIS A 114 -1.69 -0.44 -7.55
N GLN A 115 -0.99 0.12 -6.55
CA GLN A 115 0.20 -0.48 -5.94
C GLN A 115 -0.10 -1.85 -5.31
N GLU A 116 -1.23 -1.98 -4.61
CA GLU A 116 -1.65 -3.25 -4.00
C GLU A 116 -1.94 -4.31 -5.06
N ASN A 117 -2.65 -3.94 -6.14
CA ASN A 117 -2.96 -4.83 -7.25
C ASN A 117 -1.70 -5.34 -7.98
N LEU A 118 -0.71 -4.46 -8.16
CA LEU A 118 0.57 -4.80 -8.79
C LEU A 118 1.61 -5.37 -7.82
N GLN A 119 1.28 -5.54 -6.53
CA GLN A 119 2.25 -5.91 -5.49
C GLN A 119 3.51 -5.02 -5.52
N ASN A 120 3.30 -3.74 -5.80
CA ASN A 120 4.32 -2.69 -5.92
C ASN A 120 5.40 -2.98 -6.97
N HIS A 121 5.11 -3.84 -7.95
CA HIS A 121 6.04 -4.19 -9.02
C HIS A 121 5.88 -3.25 -10.24
N PHE A 122 6.87 -2.38 -10.44
CA PHE A 122 6.91 -1.40 -11.55
C PHE A 122 8.21 -1.53 -12.36
N PRO A 123 8.35 -2.55 -13.23
CA PRO A 123 9.62 -2.89 -13.88
C PRO A 123 10.15 -1.77 -14.78
N ASN A 124 9.28 -0.96 -15.40
CA ASN A 124 9.68 0.17 -16.23
C ASN A 124 10.33 1.29 -15.41
N LEU A 125 9.77 1.62 -14.24
CA LEU A 125 10.35 2.60 -13.32
C LEU A 125 11.66 2.08 -12.72
N GLU A 126 11.74 0.78 -12.40
CA GLU A 126 12.99 0.16 -11.95
C GLU A 126 14.08 0.26 -13.02
N ARG A 127 13.75 -0.09 -14.26
CA ARG A 127 14.70 -0.02 -15.38
C ARG A 127 15.19 1.40 -15.61
N ALA A 128 14.29 2.38 -15.67
CA ALA A 128 14.67 3.78 -15.86
C ALA A 128 15.63 4.27 -14.75
N ALA A 129 15.38 3.90 -13.50
CA ALA A 129 16.24 4.26 -12.38
C ALA A 129 17.60 3.55 -12.45
N GLU A 130 17.63 2.27 -12.84
CA GLU A 130 18.86 1.50 -12.99
C GLU A 130 19.72 1.97 -14.16
N ASP A 131 19.10 2.45 -15.25
CA ASP A 131 19.80 3.02 -16.40
C ASP A 131 20.48 4.35 -16.04
N ILE A 132 19.84 5.18 -15.21
CA ILE A 132 20.44 6.44 -14.71
C ILE A 132 21.50 6.17 -13.63
N GLY A 133 21.19 5.29 -12.67
CA GLY A 133 22.05 4.98 -11.53
C GLY A 133 23.19 4.01 -11.84
N GLN A 134 23.14 3.32 -12.99
CA GLN A 134 24.06 2.25 -13.40
C GLN A 134 24.16 1.14 -12.34
N LYS A 135 23.03 0.84 -11.68
CA LYS A 135 22.91 -0.16 -10.60
C LYS A 135 23.92 0.03 -9.46
N ARG A 136 24.42 1.24 -9.24
CA ARG A 136 25.35 1.55 -8.14
C ARG A 136 24.58 1.69 -6.82
N LEU A 137 25.02 0.96 -5.80
CA LEU A 137 24.50 1.11 -4.44
C LEU A 137 25.37 2.10 -3.65
N ASN A 138 24.79 2.75 -2.63
CA ASN A 138 25.49 3.70 -1.76
C ASN A 138 26.11 4.89 -2.52
N LEU A 139 25.33 5.48 -3.44
CA LEU A 139 25.70 6.70 -4.15
C LEU A 139 26.04 7.83 -3.18
N ALA A 140 27.11 8.57 -3.43
CA ALA A 140 27.44 9.77 -2.67
C ALA A 140 26.46 10.91 -3.03
N VAL A 141 26.43 11.95 -2.20
CA VAL A 141 25.67 13.17 -2.52
C VAL A 141 26.20 13.78 -3.82
N ASP A 142 27.53 13.80 -4.00
CA ASP A 142 28.17 14.36 -5.20
C ASP A 142 27.81 13.60 -6.47
N ASP A 143 27.66 12.27 -6.40
CA ASP A 143 27.17 11.47 -7.53
C ASP A 143 25.77 11.95 -7.98
N LEU A 144 24.87 12.18 -7.02
CA LEU A 144 23.50 12.62 -7.31
C LEU A 144 23.45 14.07 -7.79
N LEU A 145 24.32 14.94 -7.26
CA LEU A 145 24.47 16.31 -7.77
C LEU A 145 24.96 16.31 -9.23
N ALA A 146 25.92 15.44 -9.55
CA ALA A 146 26.41 15.29 -10.92
C ALA A 146 25.32 14.72 -11.84
N MET A 147 24.57 13.71 -11.41
CA MET A 147 23.43 13.17 -12.15
C MET A 147 22.36 14.24 -12.39
N ALA A 148 21.97 15.00 -11.37
CA ALA A 148 20.99 16.07 -11.50
C ALA A 148 21.43 17.11 -12.54
N LYS A 149 22.69 17.54 -12.51
CA LYS A 149 23.25 18.46 -13.52
C LYS A 149 23.26 17.85 -14.92
N ALA A 150 23.60 16.56 -15.06
CA ALA A 150 23.56 15.86 -16.34
C ALA A 150 22.14 15.78 -16.93
N GLN A 151 21.10 15.79 -16.08
CA GLN A 151 19.69 15.90 -16.48
C GLN A 151 19.22 17.35 -16.67
N GLY A 152 20.13 18.33 -16.71
CA GLY A 152 19.81 19.74 -16.96
C GLY A 152 19.29 20.50 -15.73
N LEU A 153 19.39 19.96 -14.52
CA LEU A 153 18.99 20.67 -13.29
C LEU A 153 20.08 21.64 -12.82
N SER A 154 19.68 22.90 -12.62
CA SER A 154 20.47 23.94 -11.97
C SER A 154 20.15 23.98 -10.48
N ILE A 155 21.15 23.85 -9.61
CA ILE A 155 20.93 23.73 -8.17
C ILE A 155 21.25 25.04 -7.46
N ARG A 156 20.32 25.51 -6.62
CA ARG A 156 20.46 26.70 -5.76
C ARG A 156 20.17 26.34 -4.31
N TRP A 157 20.91 26.95 -3.38
CA TRP A 157 20.70 26.77 -1.94
C TRP A 157 19.88 27.92 -1.36
N VAL A 158 18.93 27.61 -0.48
CA VAL A 158 18.08 28.60 0.19
C VAL A 158 18.03 28.34 1.68
N LYS A 159 17.84 29.41 2.46
CA LYS A 159 17.58 29.33 3.90
C LYS A 159 16.09 29.52 4.14
N ARG A 160 15.39 28.45 4.54
CA ARG A 160 13.99 28.51 4.98
C ARG A 160 13.86 27.76 6.30
N PRO A 161 13.54 28.42 7.43
CA PRO A 161 13.38 27.73 8.71
C PRO A 161 12.11 26.86 8.69
N PRO A 162 12.05 25.81 9.55
CA PRO A 162 10.80 25.11 9.81
C PRO A 162 9.71 26.08 10.29
N LYS A 163 8.48 25.86 9.86
CA LYS A 163 7.29 26.57 10.34
C LYS A 163 6.53 25.66 11.30
N GLU A 164 5.97 26.23 12.36
CA GLU A 164 4.98 25.50 13.16
C GLU A 164 3.64 25.54 12.43
N VAL A 165 3.03 24.37 12.31
CA VAL A 165 1.71 24.20 11.72
C VAL A 165 0.85 23.47 12.74
N VAL A 166 -0.32 24.04 13.00
CA VAL A 166 -1.33 23.43 13.85
C VAL A 166 -2.27 22.68 12.94
N ASP A 167 -2.43 21.37 13.18
CA ASP A 167 -3.36 20.56 12.40
C ASP A 167 -4.83 20.84 12.80
N GLU A 168 -5.78 20.30 12.03
CA GLU A 168 -7.23 20.37 12.33
C GLU A 168 -7.62 19.83 13.74
N LEU A 169 -6.69 19.15 14.42
CA LEU A 169 -6.87 18.52 15.73
C LEU A 169 -6.21 19.33 16.87
N GLY A 170 -5.66 20.51 16.58
CA GLY A 170 -4.99 21.36 17.56
C GLY A 170 -3.60 20.89 17.99
N ASN A 171 -3.03 19.88 17.33
CA ASN A 171 -1.67 19.44 17.60
C ASN A 171 -0.68 20.33 16.82
N SER A 172 0.26 20.92 17.54
CA SER A 172 1.37 21.65 16.91
C SER A 172 2.42 20.67 16.39
N ALA A 173 2.88 20.91 15.18
CA ALA A 173 4.00 20.19 14.60
C ALA A 173 4.82 21.05 13.67
N LYS A 174 6.07 20.64 13.46
CA LYS A 174 7.00 21.41 12.65
C LYS A 174 6.96 20.91 11.20
N GLN A 175 6.75 21.82 10.26
CA GLN A 175 6.85 21.57 8.83
C GLN A 175 8.11 22.25 8.29
N LEU A 176 8.90 21.52 7.51
CA LEU A 176 10.10 21.98 6.83
C LEU A 176 9.99 21.68 5.35
N VAL A 177 9.91 22.72 4.51
CA VAL A 177 10.12 22.57 3.07
C VAL A 177 11.61 22.29 2.85
N THR A 178 11.91 21.08 2.39
CA THR A 178 13.29 20.63 2.17
C THR A 178 13.81 21.08 0.82
N SER A 179 12.96 21.07 -0.19
CA SER A 179 13.32 21.46 -1.54
C SER A 179 12.10 21.77 -2.39
N PHE A 180 12.30 22.51 -3.47
CA PHE A 180 11.28 22.71 -4.50
C PHE A 180 11.91 22.92 -5.87
N PHE A 181 11.20 22.46 -6.90
CA PHE A 181 11.55 22.64 -8.30
C PHE A 181 10.80 23.85 -8.87
N GLU A 182 11.54 24.76 -9.50
CA GLU A 182 11.02 25.90 -10.24
C GLU A 182 11.29 25.68 -11.75
N PRO A 183 10.22 25.57 -12.56
CA PRO A 183 10.26 25.66 -14.01
C PRO A 183 11.22 26.74 -14.56
N PRO A 184 12.03 26.47 -15.61
CA PRO A 184 12.13 25.23 -16.38
C PRO A 184 13.23 24.26 -15.88
N GLY A 185 13.95 24.54 -14.80
CA GLY A 185 15.13 23.72 -14.49
C GLY A 185 15.84 24.01 -13.17
N THR A 186 15.30 24.90 -12.33
CA THR A 186 15.99 25.33 -11.12
C THR A 186 15.50 24.55 -9.92
N LEU A 187 16.38 23.77 -9.31
CA LEU A 187 16.12 23.07 -8.07
C LEU A 187 16.65 23.89 -6.89
N TYR A 188 15.75 24.30 -5.99
CA TYR A 188 16.11 24.96 -4.74
C TYR A 188 16.16 23.93 -3.61
N LEU A 189 17.31 23.85 -2.95
CA LEU A 189 17.56 22.98 -1.81
C LEU A 189 17.72 23.80 -0.54
N ASN A 190 17.05 23.40 0.53
CA ASN A 190 17.20 24.04 1.82
C ASN A 190 18.57 23.71 2.42
N GLU A 191 19.30 24.71 2.93
CA GLU A 191 20.62 24.52 3.53
C GLU A 191 20.62 23.54 4.71
N VAL A 192 19.48 23.39 5.40
CA VAL A 192 19.30 22.37 6.46
C VAL A 192 19.66 20.97 5.94
N LEU A 193 19.41 20.67 4.66
CA LEU A 193 19.72 19.37 4.05
C LEU A 193 21.20 19.01 4.08
N ARG A 194 22.11 19.98 4.23
CA ARG A 194 23.55 19.70 4.37
C ARG A 194 23.88 18.88 5.62
N GLN A 195 23.07 19.02 6.66
CA GLN A 195 23.20 18.25 7.90
C GLN A 195 22.52 16.86 7.81
N TYR A 196 21.69 16.63 6.79
CA TYR A 196 20.91 15.42 6.61
C TYR A 196 21.18 14.78 5.23
N PRO A 197 22.38 14.20 5.01
CA PRO A 197 22.80 13.72 3.70
C PRO A 197 21.86 12.64 3.14
N THR A 198 21.31 11.75 3.97
CA THR A 198 20.36 10.72 3.50
C THR A 198 19.06 11.31 2.97
N ARG A 199 18.59 12.43 3.55
CA ARG A 199 17.42 13.17 3.03
C ARG A 199 17.78 13.93 1.76
N LEU A 200 18.93 14.58 1.73
CA LEU A 200 19.43 15.27 0.53
C LEU A 200 19.51 14.32 -0.67
N LYS A 201 20.04 13.11 -0.47
CA LYS A 201 20.08 12.06 -1.50
C LYS A 201 18.68 11.71 -2.00
N TYR A 202 17.71 11.57 -1.10
CA TYR A 202 16.32 11.30 -1.47
C TYR A 202 15.70 12.43 -2.29
N ASP A 203 15.82 13.68 -1.84
CA ASP A 203 15.25 14.83 -2.55
C ASP A 203 15.85 14.97 -3.95
N LEU A 204 17.17 14.87 -4.10
CA LEU A 204 17.84 14.86 -5.41
C LEU A 204 17.33 13.73 -6.31
N ALA A 205 17.22 12.51 -5.77
CA ALA A 205 16.77 11.35 -6.52
C ALA A 205 15.30 11.49 -7.00
N VAL A 206 14.43 12.13 -6.21
CA VAL A 206 13.05 12.43 -6.61
C VAL A 206 13.02 13.40 -7.79
N TYR A 207 13.81 14.48 -7.77
CA TYR A 207 13.82 15.43 -8.89
C TYR A 207 14.51 14.88 -10.14
N ILE A 208 15.53 14.03 -9.99
CA ILE A 208 16.09 13.28 -11.13
C ILE A 208 15.00 12.42 -11.75
N GLY A 209 14.25 11.67 -10.93
CA GLY A 209 13.12 10.87 -11.41
C GLY A 209 12.06 11.71 -12.10
N HIS A 210 11.69 12.85 -11.51
CA HIS A 210 10.74 13.78 -12.10
C HIS A 210 11.18 14.25 -13.48
N LYS A 211 12.45 14.65 -13.64
CA LYS A 211 12.99 15.09 -14.95
C LYS A 211 13.09 13.98 -15.98
N VAL A 212 13.48 12.78 -15.56
CA VAL A 212 13.63 11.61 -16.45
C VAL A 212 12.27 11.11 -16.93
N LEU A 213 11.26 11.09 -16.05
CA LEU A 213 9.95 10.53 -16.34
C LEU A 213 8.96 11.55 -16.90
N HIS A 214 9.14 12.82 -16.57
CA HIS A 214 8.19 13.89 -16.91
C HIS A 214 8.94 15.05 -17.57
N SER A 215 8.91 15.09 -18.90
CA SER A 215 9.57 16.12 -19.71
C SER A 215 8.87 17.50 -19.66
N THR A 216 7.73 17.61 -18.97
CA THR A 216 6.99 18.87 -18.89
C THR A 216 7.50 19.73 -17.75
N ASP A 217 8.33 20.70 -18.10
CA ASP A 217 8.92 21.72 -17.23
C ASP A 217 7.91 22.68 -16.59
N THR A 218 6.61 22.38 -16.59
CA THR A 218 5.55 23.36 -16.25
C THR A 218 5.03 23.25 -14.82
N LEU A 219 5.32 22.16 -14.09
CA LEU A 219 4.75 21.92 -12.76
C LEU A 219 5.77 22.12 -11.65
N GLN A 220 5.38 22.90 -10.65
CA GLN A 220 6.14 23.08 -9.43
C GLN A 220 6.01 21.83 -8.56
N SER A 221 7.13 21.23 -8.17
CA SER A 221 7.15 20.08 -7.25
C SER A 221 7.85 20.46 -5.95
N VAL A 222 7.18 20.29 -4.83
CA VAL A 222 7.66 20.69 -3.50
C VAL A 222 7.79 19.47 -2.61
N LEU A 223 8.95 19.30 -1.98
CA LEU A 223 9.17 18.28 -0.96
C LEU A 223 9.24 18.92 0.42
N ALA A 224 8.48 18.34 1.35
CA ALA A 224 8.43 18.78 2.73
C ALA A 224 8.52 17.61 3.72
N ILE A 225 8.86 17.94 4.96
CA ILE A 225 8.91 17.08 6.14
C ILE A 225 8.02 17.70 7.21
N GLY A 226 7.31 16.91 7.99
CA GLY A 226 6.41 17.43 9.02
C GLY A 226 5.11 16.64 9.14
N ASN A 227 4.34 17.01 10.16
CA ASN A 227 3.06 16.39 10.56
C ASN A 227 1.82 17.05 9.95
N THR A 228 1.99 17.99 9.03
CA THR A 228 0.98 18.19 8.01
C THR A 228 1.31 17.27 6.88
N GLN A 229 0.26 16.64 6.37
CA GLN A 229 0.43 15.85 5.18
C GLN A 229 1.07 16.73 4.09
N PRO A 230 1.88 16.18 3.15
CA PRO A 230 2.32 16.95 2.00
C PRO A 230 1.15 17.57 1.20
N TRP A 231 -0.06 17.09 1.45
CA TRP A 231 -1.33 17.46 0.83
C TRP A 231 -2.20 18.45 1.65
N GLU A 232 -1.80 18.86 2.85
CA GLU A 232 -2.40 20.03 3.52
C GLU A 232 -1.67 21.30 3.06
N GLU A 233 -2.36 22.03 2.18
CA GLU A 233 -2.18 23.42 1.80
C GLU A 233 -0.76 23.87 1.40
N THR A 234 -0.56 24.04 0.09
CA THR A 234 0.19 25.22 -0.35
C THR A 234 -0.55 26.44 0.20
N PRO A 235 0.09 27.35 0.95
CA PRO A 235 -0.58 28.47 1.63
C PRO A 235 -1.33 29.45 0.69
N ASP A 236 -1.22 29.29 -0.63
CA ASP A 236 -1.88 30.12 -1.65
C ASP A 236 -2.95 29.37 -2.49
N SER A 237 -3.20 28.07 -2.27
CA SER A 237 -4.24 27.35 -3.02
C SER A 237 -5.54 27.31 -2.22
N GLN A 238 -6.55 28.09 -2.63
CA GLN A 238 -7.90 27.91 -2.11
C GLN A 238 -8.34 26.45 -2.31
N PRO A 239 -8.94 25.80 -1.30
CA PRO A 239 -9.47 24.46 -1.46
C PRO A 239 -10.65 24.51 -2.42
N THR A 240 -10.40 24.27 -3.70
CA THR A 240 -11.47 24.07 -4.67
C THR A 240 -12.02 22.67 -4.45
N SER A 241 -13.31 22.58 -4.15
CA SER A 241 -14.07 21.33 -4.11
C SER A 241 -14.14 20.64 -5.47
N ASP A 242 -13.73 21.32 -6.54
CA ASP A 242 -13.76 20.81 -7.89
C ASP A 242 -12.64 19.79 -8.11
N LEU A 243 -13.04 18.61 -8.57
CA LEU A 243 -12.16 17.49 -8.86
C LEU A 243 -11.30 17.84 -10.09
N ASN A 244 -10.15 18.48 -9.87
CA ASN A 244 -9.24 18.83 -10.94
C ASN A 244 -8.43 17.60 -11.36
N ALA A 245 -8.60 17.13 -12.59
CA ALA A 245 -7.82 16.02 -13.16
C ALA A 245 -6.30 16.26 -13.07
N GLN A 246 -5.87 17.53 -13.02
CA GLN A 246 -4.47 17.90 -12.82
C GLN A 246 -3.93 17.48 -11.44
N ASP A 247 -4.75 17.50 -10.39
CA ASP A 247 -4.33 17.07 -9.05
C ASP A 247 -4.09 15.57 -8.98
N ILE A 248 -4.93 14.77 -9.67
CA ILE A 248 -4.73 13.33 -9.79
C ILE A 248 -3.44 13.04 -10.56
N LEU A 249 -3.23 13.74 -11.68
CA LEU A 249 -2.03 13.59 -12.49
C LEU A 249 -0.76 13.97 -11.70
N GLN A 250 -0.80 15.06 -10.93
CA GLN A 250 0.32 15.48 -10.09
C GLN A 250 0.63 14.44 -9.02
N ALA A 251 -0.39 13.92 -8.32
CA ALA A 251 -0.20 12.86 -7.31
C ALA A 251 0.40 11.59 -7.92
N TRP A 252 0.00 11.23 -9.14
CA TRP A 252 0.58 10.11 -9.88
C TRP A 252 2.06 10.35 -10.22
N ARG A 253 2.40 11.54 -10.74
CA ARG A 253 3.79 11.92 -11.06
C ARG A 253 4.69 11.95 -9.82
N ASP A 254 4.18 12.44 -8.69
CA ASP A 254 4.89 12.43 -7.42
C ASP A 254 5.14 11.00 -6.94
N PHE A 255 4.17 10.10 -7.13
CA PHE A 255 4.35 8.67 -6.86
C PHE A 255 5.44 8.06 -7.75
N GLU A 256 5.39 8.26 -9.06
CA GLU A 256 6.37 7.70 -10.01
C GLU A 256 7.79 8.20 -9.71
N SER A 257 7.94 9.50 -9.44
CA SER A 257 9.21 10.14 -9.07
C SER A 257 9.76 9.61 -7.73
N SER A 258 8.88 9.40 -6.75
CA SER A 258 9.22 8.80 -5.44
C SER A 258 9.63 7.33 -5.56
N PHE A 259 8.92 6.55 -6.37
CA PHE A 259 9.28 5.15 -6.64
C PHE A 259 10.64 5.07 -7.34
N PHE A 260 10.84 5.88 -8.39
CA PHE A 260 12.10 6.01 -9.11
C PHE A 260 13.24 6.34 -8.14
N ALA A 261 13.06 7.30 -7.23
CA ALA A 261 14.07 7.68 -6.26
C ALA A 261 14.51 6.49 -5.38
N GLY A 262 13.55 5.68 -4.93
CA GLY A 262 13.83 4.46 -4.19
C GLY A 262 14.63 3.44 -5.02
N ALA A 263 14.27 3.26 -6.29
CA ALA A 263 14.98 2.35 -7.20
C ALA A 263 16.38 2.86 -7.58
N LEU A 264 16.58 4.18 -7.70
CA LEU A 264 17.87 4.80 -7.99
C LEU A 264 18.84 4.65 -6.81
N LEU A 265 18.38 4.94 -5.60
CA LEU A 265 19.19 4.87 -4.38
C LEU A 265 19.43 3.43 -3.91
N CYS A 266 18.49 2.54 -4.19
CA CYS A 266 18.54 1.13 -3.80
C CYS A 266 18.18 0.24 -5.02
N PRO A 267 19.11 0.08 -5.99
CA PRO A 267 18.90 -0.75 -7.18
C PRO A 267 18.54 -2.19 -6.81
N LYS A 268 17.68 -2.84 -7.58
CA LYS A 268 16.98 -4.06 -7.14
C LYS A 268 17.92 -5.19 -6.74
N VAL A 269 18.81 -5.57 -7.65
CA VAL A 269 19.71 -6.71 -7.44
C VAL A 269 20.77 -6.41 -6.37
N PRO A 270 21.52 -5.30 -6.42
CA PRO A 270 22.50 -4.96 -5.38
C PRO A 270 21.87 -4.81 -3.99
N PHE A 271 20.71 -4.14 -3.90
CA PHE A 271 20.06 -3.94 -2.62
C PHE A 271 19.50 -5.24 -2.06
N ARG A 272 18.91 -6.12 -2.89
CA ARG A 272 18.51 -7.47 -2.47
C ARG A 272 19.68 -8.27 -1.91
N GLN A 273 20.81 -8.31 -2.60
CA GLN A 273 22.00 -9.00 -2.10
C GLN A 273 22.49 -8.43 -0.77
N LEU A 274 22.39 -7.11 -0.59
CA LEU A 274 22.71 -6.48 0.68
C LEU A 274 21.73 -6.92 1.77
N LEU A 275 20.42 -6.99 1.49
CA LEU A 275 19.42 -7.48 2.44
C LEU A 275 19.65 -8.94 2.83
N ASP A 276 19.88 -9.81 1.85
CA ASP A 276 20.11 -11.23 2.07
C ASP A 276 21.34 -11.48 2.96
N ARG A 277 22.43 -10.73 2.75
CA ARG A 277 23.65 -10.84 3.58
C ARG A 277 23.46 -10.36 5.01
N ASN A 278 22.44 -9.56 5.29
CA ASN A 278 22.18 -8.96 6.60
C ASN A 278 20.88 -9.46 7.22
N GLY A 279 20.23 -10.50 6.68
CA GLY A 279 19.00 -11.06 7.24
C GLY A 279 17.82 -10.08 7.31
N TYR A 280 17.73 -9.15 6.34
CA TYR A 280 16.67 -8.14 6.23
C TYR A 280 16.52 -7.20 7.45
N GLU A 281 17.61 -6.96 8.19
CA GLU A 281 17.65 -5.98 9.28
C GLU A 281 17.47 -4.54 8.80
N ILE A 282 16.79 -3.70 9.59
CA ILE A 282 16.60 -2.27 9.26
C ILE A 282 17.93 -1.52 9.18
N ASP A 283 18.91 -1.83 10.03
CA ASP A 283 20.24 -1.19 10.09
C ASP A 283 21.02 -1.25 8.78
N VAL A 284 20.61 -2.10 7.84
CA VAL A 284 21.12 -2.14 6.46
C VAL A 284 21.04 -0.76 5.77
N HIS A 285 20.12 0.10 6.19
CA HIS A 285 19.97 1.45 5.66
C HIS A 285 21.26 2.27 5.80
N THR A 286 22.06 2.05 6.85
CA THR A 286 23.35 2.73 7.06
C THR A 286 24.35 2.30 6.01
N LYS A 287 24.42 0.99 5.69
CA LYS A 287 25.30 0.45 4.65
C LYS A 287 24.89 0.89 3.25
N ALA A 288 23.59 1.02 3.01
CA ALA A 288 23.05 1.56 1.77
C ALA A 288 23.18 3.09 1.67
N GLY A 289 23.50 3.78 2.77
CA GLY A 289 23.67 5.23 2.81
C GLY A 289 22.36 5.99 2.59
N VAL A 290 21.23 5.43 3.02
CA VAL A 290 19.87 5.99 2.89
C VAL A 290 19.16 6.09 4.24
N SER A 291 18.01 6.76 4.28
CA SER A 291 17.19 6.80 5.50
C SER A 291 16.50 5.46 5.74
N PRO A 292 16.16 5.11 7.00
CA PRO A 292 15.42 3.88 7.30
C PRO A 292 14.11 3.78 6.50
N SER A 293 13.40 4.90 6.31
CA SER A 293 12.16 4.94 5.53
C SER A 293 12.36 4.55 4.05
N VAL A 294 13.48 4.94 3.42
CA VAL A 294 13.77 4.52 2.04
C VAL A 294 14.11 3.04 1.99
N ALA A 295 14.97 2.56 2.90
CA ALA A 295 15.35 1.15 2.96
C ALA A 295 14.14 0.24 3.20
N MET A 296 13.31 0.54 4.20
CA MET A 296 12.12 -0.25 4.55
C MET A 296 11.07 -0.24 3.45
N ARG A 297 10.79 0.91 2.80
CA ARG A 297 9.90 0.95 1.63
C ARG A 297 10.46 0.13 0.47
N ARG A 298 11.77 0.14 0.26
CA ARG A 298 12.39 -0.62 -0.82
C ARG A 298 12.37 -2.13 -0.54
N MET A 299 12.54 -2.56 0.71
CA MET A 299 12.44 -3.97 1.13
C MET A 299 11.15 -4.63 0.63
N THR A 300 10.01 -3.91 0.66
CA THR A 300 8.71 -4.45 0.26
C THR A 300 8.58 -4.79 -1.23
N VAL A 301 9.51 -4.32 -2.08
CA VAL A 301 9.53 -4.59 -3.52
C VAL A 301 10.67 -5.51 -3.93
N VAL A 302 11.84 -5.36 -3.30
CA VAL A 302 13.02 -6.13 -3.72
C VAL A 302 13.04 -7.52 -3.11
N SER A 303 12.38 -7.74 -1.98
CA SER A 303 12.25 -9.05 -1.33
C SER A 303 11.66 -10.08 -2.31
N PRO A 304 12.16 -11.34 -2.31
CA PRO A 304 11.54 -12.42 -3.07
C PRO A 304 10.17 -12.82 -2.49
N TYR A 305 9.95 -12.59 -1.19
CA TYR A 305 8.66 -12.78 -0.54
C TYR A 305 7.76 -11.57 -0.80
N PRO A 306 6.53 -11.71 -1.34
CA PRO A 306 5.71 -10.58 -1.77
C PRO A 306 4.75 -10.04 -0.69
N HIS A 307 4.53 -10.79 0.40
CA HIS A 307 3.49 -10.47 1.38
C HIS A 307 3.96 -9.48 2.45
N TRP A 308 4.34 -8.27 2.02
CA TRP A 308 4.81 -7.19 2.88
C TRP A 308 3.77 -6.10 3.12
N HIS A 309 3.95 -5.36 4.20
CA HIS A 309 3.34 -4.07 4.43
C HIS A 309 4.36 -3.09 4.99
N TYR A 310 4.10 -1.80 4.79
CA TYR A 310 4.90 -0.71 5.34
C TYR A 310 3.99 0.40 5.85
N PHE A 311 4.32 0.92 7.03
CA PHE A 311 3.63 2.02 7.68
C PHE A 311 4.63 3.09 8.12
N ASP A 312 4.25 4.34 7.90
CA ASP A 312 4.97 5.52 8.33
C ASP A 312 4.01 6.41 9.13
N ALA A 313 4.16 6.42 10.45
CA ALA A 313 3.22 7.04 11.35
C ALA A 313 3.81 8.26 12.07
N TYR A 314 2.99 9.30 12.20
CA TYR A 314 3.27 10.51 12.97
C TYR A 314 2.21 10.63 14.07
N GLY A 315 2.64 10.80 15.32
CA GLY A 315 1.74 11.05 16.45
C GLY A 315 0.57 10.05 16.61
N PRO A 316 -0.32 10.26 17.59
CA PRO A 316 -1.48 9.39 17.78
C PRO A 316 -2.50 9.57 16.64
N GLY A 317 -2.65 8.55 15.79
CA GLY A 317 -3.78 8.45 14.85
C GLY A 317 -3.51 8.83 13.39
N LYS A 318 -2.26 9.15 12.99
CA LYS A 318 -1.95 9.58 11.61
C LYS A 318 -0.89 8.72 10.93
N LEU A 319 -1.20 8.26 9.71
CA LEU A 319 -0.28 7.57 8.81
C LEU A 319 0.02 8.50 7.63
N LYS A 320 1.31 8.76 7.39
CA LYS A 320 1.82 9.54 6.26
C LYS A 320 1.93 8.70 4.99
N ALA A 321 2.43 7.48 5.13
CA ALA A 321 2.60 6.57 4.00
C ALA A 321 2.21 5.15 4.42
N VAL A 322 1.52 4.46 3.51
CA VAL A 322 1.03 3.11 3.73
C VAL A 322 1.16 2.29 2.45
N TYR A 323 1.70 1.09 2.58
CA TYR A 323 1.69 0.06 1.55
C TYR A 323 1.25 -1.29 2.15
N ARG A 324 0.45 -2.07 1.42
CA ARG A 324 -0.18 -3.31 1.91
C ARG A 324 -0.17 -4.43 0.86
N GLY A 325 1.00 -4.89 0.44
CA GLY A 325 1.14 -6.03 -0.48
C GLY A 325 0.52 -7.34 0.04
N ASN A 326 0.44 -7.51 1.36
CA ASN A 326 -0.23 -8.63 2.02
C ASN A 326 -1.73 -8.44 2.29
N GLY A 327 -2.27 -7.24 2.06
CA GLY A 327 -3.68 -6.94 2.30
C GLY A 327 -4.10 -6.76 3.75
N ILE A 328 -3.15 -6.55 4.66
CA ILE A 328 -3.46 -6.29 6.07
C ILE A 328 -4.50 -5.15 6.18
N PRO A 329 -5.63 -5.34 6.91
CA PRO A 329 -6.56 -4.26 7.18
C PRO A 329 -5.85 -3.07 7.81
N LEU A 330 -6.22 -1.86 7.40
CA LEU A 330 -5.65 -0.68 8.05
C LEU A 330 -6.16 -0.59 9.49
N PRO A 331 -5.33 -0.13 10.44
CA PRO A 331 -5.80 0.21 11.78
C PRO A 331 -6.85 1.34 11.75
N TRP A 332 -6.95 2.09 10.65
CA TRP A 332 -7.92 3.17 10.45
C TRP A 332 -8.50 3.19 9.04
N GLY A 333 -9.81 3.45 8.91
CA GLY A 333 -10.40 3.80 7.63
C GLY A 333 -10.03 5.25 7.29
N ASN A 334 -9.07 5.42 6.38
CA ASN A 334 -8.63 6.67 5.75
C ASN A 334 -8.56 7.95 6.61
N MET A 335 -7.32 8.44 6.78
CA MET A 335 -6.90 9.84 6.88
C MET A 335 -7.53 10.73 7.98
N ARG A 336 -8.52 10.24 8.74
CA ARG A 336 -9.12 10.88 9.92
C ARG A 336 -8.90 10.02 11.17
N LYS A 337 -8.87 10.68 12.32
CA LYS A 337 -8.71 10.05 13.64
C LYS A 337 -9.83 9.04 13.86
N VAL A 338 -9.46 7.82 14.22
CA VAL A 338 -10.42 6.79 14.68
C VAL A 338 -10.57 6.92 16.18
N ASN A 339 -11.82 6.84 16.67
CA ASN A 339 -12.14 7.02 18.08
C ASN A 339 -11.68 5.85 18.95
N ASP A 340 -11.54 4.65 18.37
CA ASP A 340 -11.21 3.39 19.04
C ASP A 340 -9.98 2.68 18.42
N PRO A 341 -8.79 3.32 18.35
CA PRO A 341 -7.63 2.72 17.72
C PRO A 341 -7.02 1.63 18.61
N CYS A 342 -6.87 0.42 18.07
CA CYS A 342 -6.29 -0.70 18.81
C CYS A 342 -4.86 -0.39 19.28
N GLN A 343 -4.65 -0.19 20.59
CA GLN A 343 -3.35 0.20 21.17
C GLN A 343 -2.26 -0.87 21.09
N HIS A 344 -2.58 -2.07 20.59
CA HIS A 344 -1.67 -3.22 20.60
C HIS A 344 -0.89 -3.41 19.29
N TRP A 345 -1.17 -2.60 18.26
CA TRP A 345 -0.33 -2.55 17.07
C TRP A 345 1.08 -2.07 17.44
N ALA A 346 2.10 -2.72 16.86
CA ALA A 346 3.50 -2.42 17.12
C ALA A 346 3.82 -0.92 16.92
N VAL A 347 3.25 -0.32 15.88
CA VAL A 347 3.40 1.10 15.54
C VAL A 347 2.92 2.03 16.66
N PHE A 348 1.77 1.74 17.28
CA PHE A 348 1.18 2.62 18.30
C PHE A 348 1.83 2.48 19.65
N ARG A 349 2.20 1.25 20.04
CA ARG A 349 2.96 1.04 21.27
C ARG A 349 4.26 1.84 21.25
N ARG A 350 4.99 1.77 20.13
CA ARG A 350 6.22 2.55 19.97
C ARG A 350 5.99 4.06 19.92
N LEU A 351 4.89 4.53 19.32
CA LEU A 351 4.52 5.96 19.39
C LEU A 351 4.22 6.43 20.82
N SER A 352 3.54 5.61 21.63
CA SER A 352 3.26 5.92 23.04
C SER A 352 4.51 5.84 23.93
N GLU A 353 5.49 5.02 23.53
CA GLU A 353 6.79 4.87 24.18
C GLU A 353 7.80 5.89 23.60
N ALA A 354 7.45 7.17 23.60
CA ALA A 354 8.19 8.26 22.95
C ALA A 354 9.66 8.44 23.40
N HIS A 355 10.09 7.70 24.43
CA HIS A 355 11.45 7.70 25.01
C HIS A 355 12.10 6.30 25.00
N ALA A 356 11.50 5.30 24.36
CA ALA A 356 12.12 3.99 24.21
C ALA A 356 13.34 4.08 23.29
N SER A 357 14.36 3.27 23.62
CA SER A 357 15.64 3.14 22.90
C SER A 357 15.49 3.23 21.37
N SER A 358 16.49 3.81 20.70
CA SER A 358 16.62 3.82 19.23
C SER A 358 16.63 2.44 18.58
N GLN A 359 16.71 1.37 19.37
CA GLN A 359 16.66 -0.01 18.93
C GLN A 359 15.26 -0.40 18.41
N SER A 360 15.24 -1.15 17.31
CA SER A 360 14.01 -1.66 16.71
C SER A 360 13.29 -2.67 17.61
N SER A 361 11.98 -2.86 17.37
CA SER A 361 11.15 -3.90 18.02
C SER A 361 10.60 -4.85 16.98
N ALA A 362 10.81 -6.14 17.17
CA ALA A 362 10.03 -7.16 16.50
C ALA A 362 8.78 -7.52 17.33
N GLN A 363 7.65 -7.78 16.68
CA GLN A 363 6.40 -8.23 17.30
C GLN A 363 5.69 -9.26 16.41
N ILE A 364 5.32 -10.40 17.00
CA ILE A 364 4.34 -11.32 16.40
C ILE A 364 2.93 -10.89 16.77
N SER A 365 2.09 -10.67 15.76
CA SER A 365 0.73 -10.19 15.91
C SER A 365 -0.26 -11.13 15.23
N ILE A 366 -1.44 -11.30 15.82
CA ILE A 366 -2.55 -12.03 15.22
C ILE A 366 -3.68 -11.05 14.98
N LEU A 367 -4.18 -11.02 13.75
CA LEU A 367 -5.30 -10.18 13.32
C LEU A 367 -6.30 -11.03 12.54
N ASN A 368 -7.58 -10.92 12.87
CA ASN A 368 -8.62 -11.49 12.02
C ASN A 368 -8.81 -10.63 10.78
N VAL A 369 -8.78 -11.25 9.61
CA VAL A 369 -9.15 -10.63 8.34
C VAL A 369 -10.40 -11.36 7.87
N GLY A 370 -11.57 -10.70 7.97
CA GLY A 370 -12.84 -11.41 8.02
C GLY A 370 -12.88 -12.31 9.25
N ASP A 371 -13.24 -13.58 9.07
CA ASP A 371 -13.30 -14.58 10.14
C ASP A 371 -12.04 -15.47 10.24
N GLN A 372 -11.03 -15.22 9.41
CA GLN A 372 -9.80 -16.00 9.39
C GLN A 372 -8.65 -15.27 10.12
N PRO A 373 -8.03 -15.89 11.14
CA PRO A 373 -6.87 -15.31 11.81
C PRO A 373 -5.63 -15.38 10.91
N ARG A 374 -4.88 -14.28 10.86
CA ARG A 374 -3.58 -14.22 10.21
C ARG A 374 -2.49 -13.85 11.20
N ILE A 375 -1.30 -14.40 11.00
CA ILE A 375 -0.10 -14.14 11.80
C ILE A 375 0.80 -13.20 11.02
N TYR A 376 1.09 -12.04 11.62
CA TYR A 376 2.01 -11.06 11.09
C TYR A 376 3.25 -10.98 11.97
N CYS A 377 4.41 -10.77 11.36
CA CYS A 377 5.59 -10.27 12.05
C CYS A 377 5.82 -8.83 11.62
N CYS A 378 6.06 -7.92 12.56
CA CYS A 378 6.33 -6.51 12.30
C CYS A 378 7.61 -6.08 13.00
N GLU A 379 8.45 -5.30 12.33
CA GLU A 379 9.58 -4.59 12.91
C GLU A 379 9.32 -3.09 12.88
N SER A 380 9.45 -2.43 14.04
CA SER A 380 9.19 -1.00 14.22
C SER A 380 10.40 -0.26 14.78
N VAL A 381 10.66 0.96 14.29
CA VAL A 381 11.75 1.83 14.75
C VAL A 381 11.25 3.27 14.95
N ASN A 382 11.68 3.89 16.05
CA ASN A 382 11.47 5.30 16.35
C ASN A 382 12.51 6.14 15.59
N VAL A 383 12.05 7.18 14.88
CA VAL A 383 12.94 8.12 14.18
C VAL A 383 12.49 9.55 14.42
N ILE A 384 13.46 10.45 14.53
CA ILE A 384 13.21 11.89 14.56
C ILE A 384 13.47 12.43 13.16
N ASP A 385 12.51 13.15 12.59
CA ASP A 385 12.70 13.76 11.29
C ASP A 385 13.51 15.07 11.35
N PRO A 386 14.04 15.56 10.22
CA PRO A 386 14.78 16.84 10.17
C PRO A 386 14.01 18.07 10.64
N ALA A 387 12.69 18.01 10.78
CA ALA A 387 11.88 19.08 11.37
C ALA A 387 11.74 18.94 12.90
N GLY A 388 12.23 17.85 13.49
CA GLY A 388 12.21 17.56 14.92
C GLY A 388 10.99 16.78 15.39
N ASN A 389 10.19 16.21 14.47
CA ASN A 389 9.01 15.43 14.85
C ASN A 389 9.36 13.96 15.08
N ASN A 390 8.76 13.35 16.11
CA ASN A 390 8.86 11.91 16.35
C ASN A 390 7.96 11.13 15.38
N ARG A 391 8.48 10.01 14.88
CA ARG A 391 7.82 9.14 13.92
C ARG A 391 8.13 7.68 14.22
N VAL A 392 7.19 6.81 13.85
CA VAL A 392 7.42 5.37 13.86
C VAL A 392 7.34 4.83 12.45
N LEU A 393 8.41 4.16 12.04
CA LEU A 393 8.46 3.40 10.80
C LEU A 393 8.25 1.93 11.14
N CYS A 394 7.42 1.25 10.36
CA CYS A 394 7.15 -0.16 10.56
C CYS A 394 7.10 -0.89 9.23
N ALA A 395 7.84 -2.00 9.14
CA ALA A 395 7.73 -2.97 8.08
C ALA A 395 7.20 -4.26 8.67
N GLY A 396 6.38 -4.99 7.93
CA GLY A 396 5.89 -6.26 8.40
C GLY A 396 5.51 -7.19 7.27
N ILE A 397 5.34 -8.45 7.61
CA ILE A 397 5.02 -9.53 6.66
C ILE A 397 3.90 -10.40 7.21
N ASP A 398 3.10 -10.96 6.31
CA ASP A 398 2.17 -12.06 6.63
C ASP A 398 2.95 -13.38 6.61
N LEU A 399 2.85 -14.20 7.65
CA LEU A 399 3.59 -15.47 7.76
C LEU A 399 2.80 -16.67 7.22
N LEU A 400 1.48 -16.54 7.02
CA LEU A 400 0.64 -17.66 6.60
C LEU A 400 1.05 -18.25 5.24
N PRO A 401 1.26 -17.44 4.18
CA PRO A 401 1.66 -17.98 2.89
C PRO A 401 2.98 -18.77 2.96
N ALA A 402 3.94 -18.30 3.76
CA ALA A 402 5.20 -19.00 3.97
C ALA A 402 5.04 -20.30 4.78
N LEU A 403 4.18 -20.33 5.79
CA LEU A 403 3.84 -21.56 6.54
C LEU A 403 3.19 -22.60 5.62
N ALA A 404 2.19 -22.18 4.83
CA ALA A 404 1.48 -23.06 3.90
C ALA A 404 2.42 -23.61 2.81
N ALA A 405 3.32 -22.79 2.28
CA ALA A 405 4.32 -23.22 1.30
C ALA A 405 5.31 -24.26 1.84
N GLN A 406 5.47 -24.37 3.16
CA GLN A 406 6.27 -25.41 3.83
C GLN A 406 5.45 -26.67 4.16
N GLY A 407 4.18 -26.73 3.78
CA GLY A 407 3.29 -27.87 4.04
C GLY A 407 2.72 -27.90 5.46
N PHE A 408 2.85 -26.81 6.24
CA PHE A 408 2.24 -26.72 7.56
C PHE A 408 0.75 -26.34 7.46
N ALA A 409 -0.04 -26.75 8.46
CA ALA A 409 -1.44 -26.37 8.59
C ALA A 409 -1.56 -24.92 9.10
N ALA A 410 -1.23 -23.95 8.24
CA ALA A 410 -1.11 -22.52 8.58
C ALA A 410 -2.35 -21.96 9.30
N ASP A 411 -3.55 -22.34 8.87
CA ASP A 411 -4.81 -21.89 9.49
C ASP A 411 -4.98 -22.47 10.90
N ALA A 412 -4.65 -23.75 11.10
CA ALA A 412 -4.72 -24.39 12.41
C ALA A 412 -3.75 -23.74 13.40
N ILE A 413 -2.52 -23.45 12.94
CA ILE A 413 -1.50 -22.73 13.72
C ILE A 413 -2.00 -21.34 14.13
N ALA A 414 -2.59 -20.60 13.20
CA ALA A 414 -3.13 -19.26 13.47
C ALA A 414 -4.31 -19.31 14.46
N GLN A 415 -5.19 -20.31 14.35
CA GLN A 415 -6.31 -20.51 15.29
C GLN A 415 -5.83 -20.90 16.68
N GLU A 416 -4.87 -21.83 16.80
CA GLU A 416 -4.31 -22.26 18.09
C GLU A 416 -3.61 -21.10 18.81
N LEU A 417 -2.79 -20.33 18.07
CA LEU A 417 -2.12 -19.16 18.62
C LEU A 417 -3.11 -18.08 19.05
N LYS A 418 -4.16 -17.82 18.25
CA LYS A 418 -5.25 -16.92 18.60
C LYS A 418 -5.95 -17.36 19.89
N ALA A 419 -6.34 -18.63 19.99
CA ALA A 419 -7.01 -19.18 21.17
C ALA A 419 -6.15 -19.04 22.43
N SER A 420 -4.85 -19.32 22.30
CA SER A 420 -3.86 -19.15 23.38
C SER A 420 -3.76 -17.70 23.84
N CYS A 421 -3.76 -16.73 22.91
CA CYS A 421 -3.78 -15.32 23.27
C CYS A 421 -5.10 -14.93 23.95
N VAL A 422 -6.26 -15.33 23.40
CA VAL A 422 -7.58 -14.99 23.99
C VAL A 422 -7.68 -15.48 25.43
N LYS A 423 -7.22 -16.70 25.71
CA LYS A 423 -7.21 -17.30 27.06
C LYS A 423 -6.39 -16.50 28.07
N ASN A 424 -5.36 -15.78 27.61
CA ASN A 424 -4.43 -15.01 28.44
C ASN A 424 -4.63 -13.48 28.32
N GLY A 425 -5.86 -13.01 28.08
CA GLY A 425 -6.14 -11.56 28.00
C GLY A 425 -5.60 -10.86 26.74
N GLY A 426 -5.21 -11.63 25.74
CA GLY A 426 -4.83 -11.17 24.40
C GLY A 426 -3.34 -11.05 24.13
N SER A 427 -2.48 -11.55 25.01
CA SER A 427 -1.05 -11.78 24.72
C SER A 427 -0.62 -13.10 25.36
N THR A 428 0.31 -13.83 24.74
CA THR A 428 0.82 -15.08 25.30
C THR A 428 2.20 -15.40 24.77
N ALA A 429 3.00 -16.14 25.56
CA ALA A 429 4.21 -16.76 25.04
C ALA A 429 3.85 -17.78 23.95
N ILE A 430 4.57 -17.75 22.83
CA ILE A 430 4.28 -18.63 21.68
C ILE A 430 4.53 -20.10 22.08
N PRO A 431 3.54 -21.01 21.92
CA PRO A 431 3.72 -22.43 22.21
C PRO A 431 4.91 -23.03 21.44
N ASN A 432 5.68 -23.92 22.10
CA ASN A 432 6.89 -24.52 21.52
C ASN A 432 6.69 -25.19 20.14
N PRO A 433 5.58 -25.91 19.85
CA PRO A 433 5.34 -26.47 18.53
C PRO A 433 5.27 -25.38 17.45
N ILE A 434 4.43 -24.36 17.67
CA ILE A 434 4.28 -23.19 16.78
C ILE A 434 5.61 -22.44 16.64
N LYS A 435 6.36 -22.30 17.75
CA LYS A 435 7.68 -21.67 17.77
C LYS A 435 8.66 -22.31 16.78
N LYS A 436 8.64 -23.65 16.70
CA LYS A 436 9.52 -24.43 15.81
C LYS A 436 9.16 -24.24 14.34
N GLU A 437 7.88 -24.18 14.02
CA GLU A 437 7.38 -23.97 12.65
C GLU A 437 7.69 -22.54 12.17
N LEU A 438 7.41 -21.54 13.02
CA LEU A 438 7.74 -20.14 12.71
C LEU A 438 9.25 -19.92 12.56
N ARG A 439 10.10 -20.60 13.36
CA ARG A 439 11.57 -20.56 13.20
C ARG A 439 12.03 -21.18 11.87
N THR A 440 11.35 -22.23 11.40
CA THR A 440 11.63 -22.81 10.06
C THR A 440 11.36 -21.78 8.97
N VAL A 441 10.21 -21.11 9.02
CA VAL A 441 9.86 -20.03 8.10
C VAL A 441 10.85 -18.87 8.18
N ALA A 442 11.27 -18.47 9.38
CA ALA A 442 12.23 -17.39 9.58
C ALA A 442 13.55 -17.62 8.84
N LYS A 443 14.08 -18.85 8.91
CA LYS A 443 15.31 -19.26 8.22
C LYS A 443 15.17 -19.28 6.71
N ILE A 444 14.03 -19.74 6.20
CA ILE A 444 13.77 -19.83 4.76
C ILE A 444 13.62 -18.44 4.15
N LEU A 445 12.87 -17.57 4.81
CA LEU A 445 12.74 -16.17 4.39
C LEU A 445 14.04 -15.38 4.62
N ASN A 446 14.93 -15.87 5.48
CA ASN A 446 16.16 -15.21 5.91
C ASN A 446 15.88 -13.82 6.53
N ILE A 447 14.84 -13.75 7.36
CA ILE A 447 14.39 -12.50 7.99
C ILE A 447 14.56 -12.63 9.51
N ASN A 448 15.63 -12.03 10.03
CA ASN A 448 16.09 -12.21 11.42
C ASN A 448 15.10 -11.64 12.47
N TRP A 449 14.38 -10.58 12.14
CA TRP A 449 13.39 -10.00 13.06
C TRP A 449 12.19 -10.92 13.28
N ILE A 450 11.96 -11.93 12.43
CA ILE A 450 10.98 -12.99 12.74
C ILE A 450 11.46 -13.80 13.94
N GLU A 451 12.73 -14.23 13.98
CA GLU A 451 13.27 -15.00 15.11
C GLU A 451 13.23 -14.19 16.41
N ARG A 452 13.61 -12.91 16.36
CA ARG A 452 13.46 -12.02 17.52
C ARG A 452 12.02 -11.89 17.98
N GLY A 453 11.08 -11.72 17.04
CA GLY A 453 9.65 -11.63 17.34
C GLY A 453 9.12 -12.91 18.00
N ILE A 454 9.58 -14.08 17.54
CA ILE A 454 9.17 -15.39 18.06
C ILE A 454 9.62 -15.60 19.52
N ASP A 455 10.72 -14.98 19.93
CA ASP A 455 11.21 -15.05 21.32
C ASP A 455 10.46 -14.10 22.27
N THR A 456 9.56 -13.26 21.75
CA THR A 456 8.65 -12.41 22.52
C THR A 456 7.23 -13.00 22.58
N GLU A 457 6.34 -12.36 23.35
CA GLU A 457 4.93 -12.74 23.38
C GLU A 457 4.22 -12.38 22.06
N ALA A 458 3.40 -13.30 21.57
CA ALA A 458 2.45 -13.00 20.50
C ALA A 458 1.27 -12.19 21.04
N ARG A 459 0.74 -11.28 20.22
CA ARG A 459 -0.30 -10.34 20.63
C ARG A 459 -1.50 -10.35 19.68
N LEU A 460 -2.71 -10.33 20.23
CA LEU A 460 -3.90 -10.04 19.44
C LEU A 460 -3.94 -8.55 19.11
N ILE A 461 -4.21 -8.24 17.85
CA ILE A 461 -4.51 -6.90 17.37
C ILE A 461 -5.87 -6.92 16.67
N CYS A 462 -6.50 -5.75 16.55
CA CYS A 462 -7.75 -5.59 15.81
C CYS A 462 -7.66 -4.37 14.90
N SER A 463 -8.40 -4.42 13.79
CA SER A 463 -8.51 -3.29 12.87
C SER A 463 -9.25 -2.11 13.51
N ARG A 464 -10.24 -2.38 14.37
CA ARG A 464 -10.97 -1.38 15.16
C ARG A 464 -11.30 -1.94 16.54
N GLY A 465 -11.49 -1.06 17.52
CA GLY A 465 -11.89 -1.43 18.88
C GLY A 465 -13.20 -2.19 18.94
N ALA A 466 -14.18 -1.82 18.11
CA ALA A 466 -15.47 -2.51 18.00
C ALA A 466 -15.37 -4.01 17.65
N VAL A 467 -14.30 -4.42 16.94
CA VAL A 467 -14.05 -5.82 16.56
C VAL A 467 -12.91 -6.45 17.36
N CYS A 468 -12.67 -5.97 18.58
CA CYS A 468 -11.60 -6.46 19.43
C CYS A 468 -11.82 -7.94 19.83
N PRO A 469 -10.92 -8.86 19.48
CA PRO A 469 -11.08 -10.29 19.78
C PRO A 469 -10.69 -10.64 21.23
N ARG A 470 -10.20 -9.68 22.02
CA ARG A 470 -9.83 -9.90 23.42
C ARG A 470 -11.05 -10.13 24.29
N LYS A 471 -10.88 -10.94 25.34
CA LYS A 471 -11.87 -11.16 26.40
C LYS A 471 -11.20 -10.94 27.76
N PRO A 472 -11.54 -9.87 28.51
CA PRO A 472 -12.45 -8.78 28.15
C PRO A 472 -11.93 -7.93 26.97
N SER A 473 -12.83 -7.26 26.25
CA SER A 473 -12.43 -6.38 25.14
C SER A 473 -11.77 -5.11 25.68
N CYS A 474 -10.85 -4.51 24.91
CA CYS A 474 -10.16 -3.28 25.32
C CYS A 474 -11.09 -2.08 25.56
N TYR A 475 -12.34 -2.14 25.07
CA TYR A 475 -13.30 -1.04 25.09
C TYR A 475 -14.60 -1.40 25.83
N ALA A 476 -14.68 -2.59 26.46
CA ALA A 476 -15.88 -3.08 27.14
C ALA A 476 -16.23 -2.32 28.44
N GLY A 477 -15.60 -1.18 28.75
CA GLY A 477 -15.82 -0.39 29.96
C GLY A 477 -15.97 1.12 29.75
N CYS A 478 -16.09 1.61 28.50
CA CYS A 478 -16.23 3.06 28.22
C CYS A 478 -17.69 3.51 28.00
N GLY A 479 -18.68 2.67 28.35
CA GLY A 479 -20.11 2.94 28.14
C GLY A 479 -20.89 3.40 29.38
N GLU A 480 -20.26 3.55 30.54
CA GLU A 480 -20.87 4.12 31.74
C GLU A 480 -19.94 5.21 32.28
N GLY A 481 -20.25 6.46 31.94
CA GLY A 481 -19.51 7.65 32.37
C GLY A 481 -20.17 8.92 31.85
#